data_AF-A0A372R3E8-F1
#
_entry.id   AF-A0A372R3E8-F1
#
_cell.length_a   1.000
_cell.length_b   1.000
_cell.length_c   1.000
_cell.angle_alpha   90.00
_cell.angle_beta   90.00
_cell.angle_gamma   90.00
#
_symmetry.space_group_name_H-M   'P 1'
#
loop_
_entity.id
_entity.type
_entity.pdbx_description
1 polymer ?
#
loop_
_entity_poly.entity_id
_entity_poly.type
_entity_poly.pdbx_seq_one_letter_code
_entity_poly.pdbx_strand_id
1 'polypeptide(L)'
;MHINLELPKLPLSYVKSKYLYIVWKICIKNILSKNITMNFIVDIGVEPSLYYSLPDQHQKKECRLKYDDLSKLVGIGWIEYTIPINIEPNKFDWVQPSITANGPFIDMQIDYVRFMQFERDPIYFPKMGHLLPIYKFHPNILNSKYFLEKETEDLITMEDIINYL
;
A
#
# COMPACT_ATOMS: atom_id res chain seq x y z
N MET A 1 13.58 7.59 -16.78
CA MET A 1 13.81 6.66 -15.66
C MET A 1 12.49 5.97 -15.43
N HIS A 2 12.46 4.64 -15.47
CA HIS A 2 11.24 3.89 -15.17
C HIS A 2 11.42 3.31 -13.76
N ILE A 3 10.55 3.71 -12.84
CA ILE A 3 10.46 3.07 -11.53
C ILE A 3 9.41 1.98 -11.67
N ASN A 4 9.76 0.75 -11.30
CA ASN A 4 8.81 -0.33 -11.12
C ASN A 4 9.14 -0.98 -9.78
N LEU A 5 8.26 -0.79 -8.80
CA LEU A 5 8.35 -1.45 -7.50
C LEU A 5 7.13 -2.34 -7.36
N GLU A 6 7.39 -3.63 -7.27
CA GLU A 6 6.39 -4.67 -7.08
C GLU A 6 6.57 -5.23 -5.67
N LEU A 7 5.52 -5.15 -4.85
CA LEU A 7 5.55 -5.70 -3.49
C LEU A 7 5.27 -7.21 -3.54
N PRO A 8 5.70 -7.97 -2.51
CA PRO A 8 5.39 -9.38 -2.42
C PRO A 8 3.88 -9.61 -2.43
N LYS A 9 3.47 -10.80 -2.88
CA LYS A 9 2.09 -11.26 -2.72
C LYS A 9 1.83 -11.51 -1.24
N LEU A 10 0.71 -10.99 -0.76
CA LEU A 10 0.35 -11.06 0.65
C LEU A 10 -0.94 -11.84 0.78
N PRO A 11 -1.03 -12.76 1.76
CA PRO A 11 -2.27 -13.45 2.02
C PRO A 11 -3.32 -12.45 2.49
N LEU A 12 -4.50 -12.47 1.87
CA LEU A 12 -5.66 -11.74 2.35
C LEU A 12 -6.34 -12.59 3.42
N SER A 13 -6.20 -12.18 4.67
CA SER A 13 -7.02 -12.71 5.75
C SER A 13 -8.49 -12.34 5.51
N TYR A 14 -9.40 -13.16 6.05
CA TYR A 14 -10.86 -13.09 5.86
C TYR A 14 -11.41 -11.66 5.70
N VAL A 15 -11.87 -11.31 4.50
CA VAL A 15 -12.38 -9.97 4.18
C VAL A 15 -13.89 -9.94 4.25
N LYS A 16 -14.43 -9.28 5.29
CA LYS A 16 -15.88 -9.10 5.49
C LYS A 16 -16.46 -8.00 4.63
N SER A 17 -15.65 -6.98 4.33
CA SER A 17 -16.09 -5.78 3.61
C SER A 17 -16.16 -6.01 2.11
N LYS A 18 -17.04 -5.28 1.43
CA LYS A 18 -17.07 -5.19 -0.04
C LYS A 18 -15.92 -4.33 -0.59
N TYR A 19 -15.20 -3.64 0.28
CA TYR A 19 -14.11 -2.77 -0.09
C TYR A 19 -12.85 -3.12 0.69
N LEU A 20 -11.75 -3.26 -0.06
CA LEU A 20 -10.40 -3.27 0.46
C LEU A 20 -9.77 -1.92 0.13
N TYR A 21 -9.26 -1.24 1.13
CA TYR A 21 -8.60 0.05 1.00
C TYR A 21 -7.10 -0.15 1.14
N ILE A 22 -6.34 0.19 0.11
CA ILE A 22 -4.87 0.13 0.14
C ILE A 22 -4.34 1.52 0.37
N VAL A 23 -3.62 1.69 1.46
CA VAL A 23 -3.08 2.98 1.90
C VAL A 23 -1.58 2.97 1.70
N TRP A 24 -1.11 3.92 0.91
CA TRP A 24 0.30 4.17 0.65
C TRP A 24 0.75 5.39 1.44
N LYS A 25 1.68 5.22 2.37
CA LYS A 25 2.29 6.37 3.04
C LYS A 25 3.47 6.88 2.21
N ILE A 26 3.30 8.05 1.61
CA ILE A 26 4.21 8.58 0.59
C ILE A 26 4.63 10.01 0.92
N CYS A 27 5.81 10.40 0.43
CA CYS A 27 6.34 11.75 0.52
C CYS A 27 6.95 12.12 -0.82
N ILE A 28 6.39 13.12 -1.50
CA ILE A 28 6.87 13.60 -2.80
C ILE A 28 7.66 14.89 -2.55
N LYS A 29 8.97 14.83 -2.79
CA LYS A 29 9.89 15.96 -2.59
C LYS A 29 10.00 16.83 -3.82
N ASN A 30 10.09 16.23 -5.00
CA ASN A 30 10.28 16.97 -6.24
C ASN A 30 9.79 16.18 -7.47
N ILE A 31 9.32 16.91 -8.47
CA ILE A 31 8.96 16.39 -9.80
C ILE A 31 9.59 17.29 -10.86
N LEU A 32 10.38 16.72 -11.78
CA LEU A 32 11.13 17.53 -12.74
C LEU A 32 10.44 17.70 -14.10
N SER A 33 9.32 17.02 -14.36
CA SER A 33 8.68 17.07 -15.67
C SER A 33 7.16 16.99 -15.62
N LYS A 34 6.52 17.75 -16.52
CA LYS A 34 5.07 17.74 -16.77
C LYS A 34 4.56 16.47 -17.44
N ASN A 35 5.44 15.68 -18.06
CA ASN A 35 5.08 14.43 -18.74
C ASN A 35 5.13 13.22 -17.79
N ILE A 36 5.24 13.46 -16.48
CA ILE A 36 5.32 12.38 -15.51
C ILE A 36 3.96 11.77 -15.24
N THR A 37 3.94 10.45 -15.16
CA THR A 37 2.76 9.68 -14.75
C THR A 37 3.16 8.59 -13.79
N MET A 38 2.30 8.37 -12.80
CA MET A 38 2.54 7.43 -11.73
C MET A 38 1.31 6.56 -11.56
N ASN A 39 1.47 5.25 -11.67
CA ASN A 39 0.39 4.30 -11.60
C ASN A 39 0.58 3.44 -10.37
N PHE A 40 -0.41 3.49 -9.48
CA PHE A 40 -0.57 2.54 -8.40
C PHE A 40 -1.41 1.39 -8.93
N ILE A 41 -0.87 0.19 -8.90
CA ILE A 41 -1.48 -1.00 -9.45
C ILE A 41 -1.70 -1.97 -8.28
N VAL A 42 -2.82 -2.65 -8.29
CA VAL A 42 -3.14 -3.67 -7.31
C VAL A 42 -3.70 -4.85 -8.04
N ASP A 43 -2.99 -5.97 -7.94
CA ASP A 43 -3.45 -7.25 -8.43
C ASP A 43 -3.96 -8.06 -7.23
N ILE A 44 -5.13 -8.67 -7.39
CA ILE A 44 -5.77 -9.50 -6.37
C ILE A 44 -6.15 -10.80 -7.06
N GLY A 45 -5.96 -11.93 -6.38
CA GLY A 45 -6.41 -13.19 -6.95
C GLY A 45 -6.58 -14.31 -5.94
N VAL A 46 -6.94 -15.46 -6.50
CA VAL A 46 -7.10 -16.73 -5.80
C VAL A 46 -5.87 -17.57 -6.10
N GLU A 47 -5.36 -18.32 -5.13
CA GLU A 47 -4.39 -19.35 -5.45
C GLU A 47 -5.09 -20.47 -6.24
N PRO A 48 -4.47 -21.00 -7.31
CA PRO A 48 -5.03 -22.14 -8.02
C PRO A 48 -5.07 -23.36 -7.10
N SER A 49 -6.18 -23.55 -6.38
CA SER A 49 -6.45 -24.83 -5.74
C SER A 49 -6.77 -25.86 -6.83
N LEU A 50 -6.33 -27.10 -6.65
CA LEU A 50 -6.42 -28.20 -7.61
C LEU A 50 -7.86 -28.55 -8.08
N TYR A 51 -8.91 -27.90 -7.57
CA TYR A 51 -10.28 -28.41 -7.69
C TYR A 51 -11.29 -27.51 -8.40
N TYR A 52 -11.12 -26.18 -8.53
CA TYR A 52 -12.09 -25.35 -9.25
C TYR A 52 -11.46 -24.12 -9.90
N SER A 53 -11.25 -24.18 -11.22
CA SER A 53 -10.92 -23.00 -12.04
C SER A 53 -12.21 -22.31 -12.46
N LEU A 54 -12.69 -21.36 -11.65
CA LEU A 54 -13.79 -20.49 -12.06
C LEU A 54 -13.25 -19.34 -12.92
N PRO A 55 -14.00 -18.86 -13.93
CA PRO A 55 -13.71 -17.56 -14.52
C PRO A 55 -13.80 -16.49 -13.41
N ASP A 56 -12.97 -15.43 -13.51
CA ASP A 56 -12.90 -14.29 -12.57
C ASP A 56 -12.12 -14.50 -11.25
N GLN A 57 -11.03 -15.26 -11.25
CA GLN A 57 -10.12 -15.43 -10.09
C GLN A 57 -9.04 -14.34 -9.96
N HIS A 58 -9.05 -13.33 -10.84
CA HIS A 58 -8.05 -12.27 -10.83
C HIS A 58 -8.70 -10.92 -11.10
N GLN A 59 -8.42 -9.96 -10.24
CA GLN A 59 -8.87 -8.58 -10.36
C GLN A 59 -7.65 -7.65 -10.33
N LYS A 60 -7.55 -6.78 -11.33
CA LYS A 60 -6.52 -5.75 -11.43
C LYS A 60 -7.14 -4.39 -11.33
N LYS A 61 -6.65 -3.56 -10.40
CA LYS A 61 -7.05 -2.16 -10.24
C LYS A 61 -5.86 -1.26 -10.46
N GLU A 62 -6.02 -0.28 -11.33
CA GLU A 62 -5.00 0.73 -11.59
C GLU A 62 -5.54 2.13 -11.24
N CYS A 63 -4.71 2.91 -10.56
CA CYS A 63 -4.95 4.31 -10.24
C CYS A 63 -3.78 5.13 -10.77
N ARG A 64 -4.05 5.98 -11.77
CA ARG A 64 -3.05 6.78 -12.46
C ARG A 64 -3.11 8.24 -12.01
N LEU A 65 -2.01 8.74 -11.45
CA LEU A 65 -1.78 10.14 -11.13
C LEU A 65 -0.96 10.82 -12.24
N LYS A 66 -1.39 12.01 -12.63
CA LYS A 66 -0.69 12.87 -13.59
C LYS A 66 0.06 13.98 -12.86
N TYR A 67 0.87 14.74 -13.60
CA TYR A 67 1.60 15.89 -13.06
C TYR A 67 0.72 16.87 -12.26
N ASP A 68 -0.49 17.17 -12.71
CA ASP A 68 -1.38 18.13 -12.02
C ASP A 68 -1.85 17.62 -10.65
N ASP A 69 -1.92 16.30 -10.47
CA ASP A 69 -2.27 15.68 -9.19
C ASP A 69 -1.03 15.58 -8.30
N LEU A 70 0.08 15.10 -8.87
CA LEU A 70 1.36 14.96 -8.15
C LEU A 70 1.91 16.31 -7.69
N SER A 71 1.80 17.36 -8.49
CA SER A 71 2.28 18.72 -8.16
C SER A 71 1.57 19.31 -6.95
N LYS A 72 0.32 18.92 -6.69
CA LYS A 72 -0.41 19.31 -5.48
C LYS A 72 0.12 18.62 -4.23
N LEU A 73 0.88 17.53 -4.36
CA LEU A 73 1.41 16.74 -3.24
C LEU A 73 2.90 17.05 -2.96
N VAL A 74 3.56 17.77 -3.86
CA VAL A 74 4.98 18.15 -3.72
C VAL A 74 5.16 19.06 -2.51
N GLY A 75 6.11 18.70 -1.64
CA GLY A 75 6.52 19.55 -0.52
C GLY A 75 5.54 19.60 0.65
N ILE A 76 4.43 18.84 0.61
CA ILE A 76 3.48 18.75 1.74
C ILE A 76 4.02 17.85 2.88
N GLY A 77 4.98 16.98 2.57
CA GLY A 77 5.55 16.01 3.51
C GLY A 77 4.88 14.64 3.39
N TRP A 78 4.76 13.93 4.51
CA TRP A 78 4.14 12.61 4.53
C TRP A 78 2.64 12.69 4.44
N ILE A 79 2.08 11.99 3.46
CA ILE A 79 0.64 11.79 3.28
C ILE A 79 0.34 10.30 3.23
N GLU A 80 -0.91 9.95 3.47
CA GLU A 80 -1.46 8.65 3.19
C GLU A 80 -2.41 8.75 2.00
N TYR A 81 -2.09 8.03 0.92
CA TYR A 81 -2.89 7.95 -0.29
C TYR A 81 -3.67 6.64 -0.32
N THR A 82 -5.00 6.73 -0.30
CA THR A 82 -5.91 5.58 -0.17
C THR A 82 -6.52 5.21 -1.52
N ILE A 83 -6.44 3.93 -1.88
CA ILE A 83 -7.03 3.37 -3.11
C ILE A 83 -8.12 2.36 -2.71
N PRO A 84 -9.41 2.67 -2.94
CA PRO A 84 -10.49 1.73 -2.70
C PRO A 84 -10.59 0.71 -3.84
N ILE A 85 -10.73 -0.56 -3.46
CA ILE A 85 -10.89 -1.69 -4.38
C ILE A 85 -12.17 -2.42 -4.01
N ASN A 86 -13.08 -2.51 -4.97
CA ASN A 86 -14.31 -3.28 -4.79
C ASN A 86 -13.98 -4.76 -4.94
N ILE A 87 -14.16 -5.52 -3.88
CA ILE A 87 -13.88 -6.95 -3.81
C ILE A 87 -15.14 -7.70 -3.40
N GLU A 88 -15.32 -8.89 -3.96
CA GLU A 88 -16.31 -9.83 -3.43
C GLU A 88 -15.77 -10.42 -2.12
N PRO A 89 -16.51 -10.31 -1.00
CA PRO A 89 -16.09 -10.87 0.28
C PRO A 89 -15.74 -12.36 0.15
N ASN A 90 -14.62 -12.77 0.75
CA ASN A 90 -14.15 -14.15 0.80
C ASN A 90 -13.88 -14.83 -0.56
N LYS A 91 -13.62 -14.06 -1.61
CA LYS A 91 -13.32 -14.61 -2.94
C LYS A 91 -11.83 -14.67 -3.26
N PHE A 92 -10.99 -13.92 -2.55
CA PHE A 92 -9.58 -13.74 -2.91
C PHE A 92 -8.64 -14.17 -1.80
N ASP A 93 -7.54 -14.82 -2.18
CA ASP A 93 -6.54 -15.37 -1.27
C ASP A 93 -5.34 -14.45 -1.10
N TRP A 94 -5.04 -13.62 -2.10
CA TRP A 94 -3.86 -12.79 -2.09
C TRP A 94 -4.06 -11.43 -2.74
N VAL A 95 -3.26 -10.45 -2.28
CA VAL A 95 -3.14 -9.10 -2.84
C VAL A 95 -1.68 -8.78 -3.13
N GLN A 96 -1.44 -8.08 -4.22
CA GLN A 96 -0.12 -7.66 -4.66
C GLN A 96 -0.17 -6.19 -5.12
N PRO A 97 0.23 -5.25 -4.24
CA PRO A 97 0.39 -3.86 -4.63
C PRO A 97 1.67 -3.67 -5.46
N SER A 98 1.60 -2.80 -6.45
CA SER A 98 2.75 -2.37 -7.23
C SER A 98 2.63 -0.91 -7.62
N ILE A 99 3.74 -0.31 -7.98
CA ILE A 99 3.82 1.10 -8.31
C ILE A 99 4.78 1.28 -9.48
N THR A 100 4.29 1.94 -10.52
CA THR A 100 5.09 2.25 -11.69
C THR A 100 5.12 3.75 -11.91
N ALA A 101 6.30 4.30 -12.20
CA ALA A 101 6.44 5.69 -12.58
C ALA A 101 7.11 5.79 -13.95
N ASN A 102 6.43 6.48 -14.86
CA ASN A 102 6.87 6.72 -16.22
C ASN A 102 7.14 8.21 -16.40
N GLY A 103 8.37 8.54 -16.79
CA GLY A 103 8.76 9.90 -17.13
C GLY A 103 10.16 10.28 -16.63
N PRO A 104 10.52 11.56 -16.73
CA PRO A 104 11.68 12.11 -16.07
C PRO A 104 11.53 12.06 -14.54
N PHE A 105 12.65 12.15 -13.83
CA PHE A 105 12.83 11.97 -12.39
C PHE A 105 11.69 12.47 -11.47
N ILE A 106 11.27 11.60 -10.56
CA ILE A 106 10.46 11.89 -9.36
C ILE A 106 11.29 11.57 -8.12
N ASP A 107 11.42 12.56 -7.23
CA ASP A 107 11.99 12.36 -5.91
C ASP A 107 10.84 12.05 -4.95
N MET A 108 10.68 10.77 -4.64
CA MET A 108 9.61 10.27 -3.79
C MET A 108 10.13 9.20 -2.84
N GLN A 109 9.57 9.18 -1.63
CA GLN A 109 9.79 8.17 -0.62
C GLN A 109 8.48 7.50 -0.25
N ILE A 110 8.55 6.21 0.07
CA ILE A 110 7.43 5.39 0.56
C ILE A 110 7.85 4.87 1.94
N ASP A 111 6.98 5.01 2.94
CA ASP A 111 7.24 4.53 4.30
C ASP A 111 6.66 3.14 4.51
N TYR A 112 5.37 2.98 4.23
CA TYR A 112 4.67 1.70 4.33
C TYR A 112 3.51 1.60 3.35
N VAL A 113 3.04 0.39 3.15
CA VAL A 113 1.75 0.07 2.53
C VAL A 113 0.93 -0.73 3.52
N ARG A 114 -0.35 -0.38 3.70
CA ARG A 114 -1.26 -1.10 4.60
C ARG A 114 -2.63 -1.32 3.97
N PHE A 115 -3.34 -2.31 4.50
CA PHE A 115 -4.66 -2.71 4.05
C PHE A 115 -5.71 -2.41 5.12
N MET A 116 -6.85 -1.89 4.71
CA MET A 116 -7.95 -1.53 5.60
C MET A 116 -9.29 -2.00 5.02
N GLN A 117 -10.24 -2.31 5.89
CA GLN A 117 -11.60 -2.76 5.50
C GLN A 117 -12.68 -1.69 5.75
N PHE A 118 -12.28 -0.49 6.18
CA PHE A 118 -13.17 0.63 6.47
C PHE A 118 -12.86 1.84 5.59
N GLU A 119 -13.87 2.66 5.35
CA GLU A 119 -13.76 3.85 4.52
C GLU A 119 -12.83 4.90 5.12
N ARG A 120 -11.99 5.48 4.27
CA ARG A 120 -11.04 6.55 4.61
C ARG A 120 -11.01 7.56 3.48
N ASP A 121 -10.70 8.80 3.82
CA ASP A 121 -10.46 9.84 2.84
C ASP A 121 -9.37 9.42 1.82
N PRO A 122 -9.52 9.79 0.54
CA PRO A 122 -8.54 9.46 -0.51
C PRO A 122 -7.13 9.96 -0.20
N ILE A 123 -7.03 11.10 0.49
CA ILE A 123 -5.78 11.68 0.98
C ILE A 123 -5.96 11.98 2.46
N TYR A 124 -5.15 11.36 3.30
CA TYR A 124 -5.13 11.61 4.73
C TYR A 124 -3.77 12.20 5.13
N PHE A 125 -3.79 13.28 5.91
CA PHE A 125 -2.59 13.85 6.50
C PHE A 125 -2.38 13.22 7.87
N PRO A 126 -1.40 12.31 8.04
CA PRO A 126 -1.13 11.73 9.34
C PRO A 126 -0.79 12.86 10.32
N LYS A 127 -1.57 12.95 11.41
CA LYS A 127 -1.25 13.86 12.51
C LYS A 127 0.16 13.53 12.99
N MET A 128 1.11 14.44 12.79
CA MET A 128 2.48 14.36 13.31
C MET A 128 2.52 14.59 14.84
N GLY A 129 1.51 14.09 15.55
CA GLY A 129 1.33 14.27 16.98
C GLY A 129 1.91 13.08 17.73
N HIS A 130 3.06 13.30 18.36
CA HIS A 130 3.59 12.59 19.55
C HIS A 130 3.82 11.07 19.48
N LEU A 131 3.40 10.37 18.43
CA LEU A 131 3.74 8.97 18.24
C LEU A 131 5.14 8.90 17.65
N LEU A 132 6.09 8.66 18.55
CA LEU A 132 7.42 8.22 18.20
C LEU A 132 7.31 7.13 17.12
N PRO A 133 8.19 7.19 16.12
CA PRO A 133 8.22 6.15 15.11
C PRO A 133 8.45 4.81 15.79
N ILE A 134 7.58 3.85 15.50
CA ILE A 134 7.71 2.47 15.96
C ILE A 134 9.05 1.86 15.46
N TYR A 135 9.67 2.44 14.42
CA TYR A 135 11.03 2.09 13.97
C TYR A 135 12.16 2.45 14.97
N LYS A 136 11.88 3.16 16.07
CA LYS A 136 12.87 3.41 17.15
C LYS A 136 12.92 2.31 18.22
N PHE A 137 12.13 1.24 18.10
CA PHE A 137 12.24 0.11 19.02
C PHE A 137 13.40 -0.79 18.62
N HIS A 138 14.51 -0.59 19.34
CA HIS A 138 15.62 -1.52 19.47
C HIS A 138 15.08 -2.97 19.65
N PRO A 139 15.68 -4.00 19.02
CA PRO A 139 15.14 -5.36 18.96
C PRO A 139 15.00 -6.09 20.33
N ASN A 140 15.36 -5.45 21.44
CA ASN A 140 15.36 -6.04 22.78
C ASN A 140 14.09 -5.78 23.63
N ILE A 141 13.08 -5.06 23.11
CA ILE A 141 11.87 -4.71 23.89
C ILE A 141 10.65 -5.60 23.55
N LEU A 142 10.76 -6.46 22.53
CA LEU A 142 9.70 -7.37 22.09
C LEU A 142 9.39 -8.51 23.08
N ASN A 143 10.10 -8.58 24.22
CA ASN A 143 9.89 -9.56 25.29
C ASN A 143 8.90 -9.12 26.37
N SER A 144 8.17 -8.02 26.19
CA SER A 144 7.14 -7.62 27.16
C SER A 144 5.77 -8.19 26.75
N LYS A 145 5.23 -9.00 27.67
CA LYS A 145 4.05 -9.87 27.60
C LYS A 145 2.70 -9.12 27.47
N TYR A 146 2.66 -7.96 26.83
CA TYR A 146 1.56 -6.98 26.95
C TYR A 146 1.16 -6.26 25.66
N PHE A 147 1.31 -6.87 24.47
CA PHE A 147 0.51 -6.42 23.33
C PHE A 147 -0.78 -7.25 23.28
N LEU A 148 -1.85 -6.63 23.76
CA LEU A 148 -3.22 -7.12 23.69
C LEU A 148 -3.59 -7.44 22.24
N GLU A 149 -4.01 -8.68 22.01
CA GLU A 149 -4.74 -9.14 20.84
C GLU A 149 -6.00 -8.28 20.64
N LYS A 150 -5.92 -7.25 19.79
CA LYS A 150 -7.11 -6.68 19.17
C LYS A 150 -6.75 -6.04 17.84
N GLU A 151 -7.17 -6.72 16.77
CA GLU A 151 -7.05 -6.32 15.36
C GLU A 151 -5.60 -6.06 14.93
N THR A 152 -4.87 -7.14 14.68
CA THR A 152 -3.61 -7.10 13.95
C THR A 152 -3.88 -6.58 12.54
N GLU A 153 -3.79 -5.26 12.37
CA GLU A 153 -3.64 -4.64 11.06
C GLU A 153 -2.35 -5.19 10.44
N ASP A 154 -2.45 -5.85 9.29
CA ASP A 154 -1.32 -6.38 8.54
C ASP A 154 -0.47 -5.21 8.01
N LEU A 155 0.47 -4.73 8.83
CA LEU A 155 1.37 -3.63 8.55
C LEU A 155 2.71 -4.17 8.05
N ILE A 156 3.10 -3.80 6.83
CA ILE A 156 4.37 -4.21 6.23
C ILE A 156 5.33 -3.03 6.22
N THR A 157 6.49 -3.24 6.81
CA THR A 157 7.55 -2.24 6.88
C THR A 157 8.59 -2.47 5.77
N MET A 158 9.38 -1.44 5.46
CA MET A 158 10.48 -1.55 4.49
C MET A 158 11.54 -2.58 4.91
N GLU A 159 11.70 -2.83 6.22
CA GLU A 159 12.61 -3.86 6.73
C GLU A 159 12.15 -5.26 6.35
N ASP A 160 10.84 -5.50 6.36
CA ASP A 160 10.26 -6.77 5.92
C ASP A 160 10.49 -6.99 4.42
N ILE A 161 10.34 -5.95 3.60
CA ILE A 161 10.58 -6.03 2.15
C ILE A 161 12.05 -6.34 1.84
N ILE A 162 12.99 -5.73 2.57
CA ILE A 162 14.43 -5.96 2.36
C ILE A 162 14.83 -7.39 2.76
N ASN A 163 14.23 -7.95 3.81
CA ASN A 163 14.53 -9.32 4.25
C ASN A 163 13.99 -10.42 3.33
N TYR A 164 13.06 -10.08 2.42
CA TYR A 164 12.48 -11.00 1.44
C TYR A 164 13.20 -11.00 0.07
N LEU A 165 14.18 -10.12 -0.13
CA LEU A 165 15.02 -10.03 -1.35
C LEU A 165 16.35 -10.76 -1.16
#